data_AF-A0A955KP75-F1
#
_entry.id   AF-A0A955KP75-F1
#
_cell.length_a   1.000
_cell.length_b   1.000
_cell.length_c   1.000
_cell.angle_alpha   90.00
_cell.angle_beta   90.00
_cell.angle_gamma   90.00
#
_symmetry.space_group_name_H-M   'P 1'
#
loop_
_entity.id
_entity.type
_entity.pdbx_description
1 polymer ?
#
loop_
_entity_poly.entity_id
_entity_poly.type
_entity_poly.pdbx_seq_one_letter_code
_entity_poly.pdbx_strand_id
1 'polypeptide(L)'
;MSTSTTGRRSLPEKILNRLNTIYLEAVTGFLWWCVGFIPSHMIRKFFYRLFGMKIGKGGAIHMMARIYDPRHISIGDDTIIGEKATLDGRKQLVNSNGGLE
;
A
#
# COMPACT_ATOMS: atom_id res chain seq x y z
N MET A 1 25.15 26.30 -5.56
CA MET A 1 25.45 25.39 -4.42
C MET A 1 24.52 25.78 -3.28
N SER A 2 23.27 25.31 -3.33
CA SER A 2 22.21 25.67 -2.40
C SER A 2 22.21 24.70 -1.23
N THR A 3 22.62 25.21 -0.07
CA THR A 3 22.60 24.53 1.23
C THR A 3 21.17 24.12 1.58
N SER A 4 20.86 22.83 1.59
CA SER A 4 19.61 22.29 2.10
C SER A 4 19.62 22.36 3.63
N THR A 5 18.97 23.39 4.17
CA THR A 5 18.64 23.47 5.59
C THR A 5 17.69 22.32 5.92
N THR A 6 18.20 21.24 6.50
CA THR A 6 17.38 20.17 7.08
C THR A 6 16.60 20.75 8.25
N GLY A 7 15.43 21.33 7.96
CA GLY A 7 14.50 21.81 8.98
C GLY A 7 14.17 20.68 9.94
N ARG A 8 14.49 20.84 11.23
CA ARG A 8 14.05 19.91 12.26
C ARG A 8 12.51 19.90 12.23
N ARG A 9 11.93 18.78 11.80
CA ARG A 9 10.50 18.52 11.93
C ARG A 9 10.04 18.79 13.37
N SER A 10 8.91 19.45 13.51
CA SER A 10 8.34 19.78 14.82
C SER A 10 7.97 18.49 15.58
N LEU A 11 7.92 18.55 16.92
CA LEU A 11 7.58 17.37 17.74
C LEU A 11 6.21 16.76 17.35
N PRO A 12 5.15 17.55 17.10
CA PRO A 12 3.86 17.04 16.62
C PRO A 12 3.94 16.30 15.28
N GLU A 13 4.68 16.84 14.31
CA GLU A 13 4.86 16.18 13.01
C GLU A 13 5.50 14.80 13.14
N LYS A 14 6.48 14.67 14.05
CA LYS A 14 7.12 13.37 14.30
C LYS A 14 6.13 12.37 14.89
N ILE A 15 5.29 12.80 15.83
CA ILE A 15 4.27 11.95 16.46
C ILE A 15 3.23 11.51 15.42
N LEU A 16 2.69 12.44 14.65
CA LEU A 16 1.71 12.15 13.60
C LEU A 16 2.25 11.16 12.56
N ASN A 17 3.50 11.35 12.14
CA ASN A 17 4.15 10.41 11.23
C ASN A 17 4.24 9.00 11.80
N ARG A 18 4.60 8.85 13.09
CA ARG A 18 4.66 7.54 13.75
C ARG A 18 3.29 6.90 13.86
N LEU A 19 2.26 7.66 14.23
CA LEU A 19 0.89 7.15 14.30
C LEU A 19 0.40 6.67 12.92
N ASN A 20 0.68 7.43 11.86
CA ASN A 20 0.37 7.03 10.49
C ASN A 20 1.14 5.77 10.07
N THR A 21 2.41 5.63 10.44
CA THR A 21 3.17 4.40 10.20
C THR A 21 2.55 3.20 10.92
N ILE A 22 2.22 3.33 12.21
CA ILE A 22 1.59 2.26 12.99
C ILE A 22 0.25 1.85 12.37
N TYR A 23 -0.56 2.83 11.97
CA TYR A 23 -1.81 2.58 11.26
C TYR A 23 -1.60 1.80 9.96
N LEU A 24 -0.61 2.19 9.14
CA LEU A 24 -0.32 1.51 7.89
C LEU A 24 0.18 0.07 8.08
N GLU A 25 1.02 -0.17 9.08
CA GLU A 25 1.47 -1.52 9.44
C GLU A 25 0.30 -2.39 9.91
N ALA A 26 -0.62 -1.83 10.72
CA ALA A 26 -1.82 -2.54 11.15
C ALA A 26 -2.73 -2.90 9.96
N VAL A 27 -2.95 -1.97 9.02
CA VAL A 27 -3.70 -2.22 7.79
C VAL A 27 -3.03 -3.29 6.94
N THR A 28 -1.71 -3.19 6.74
CA THR A 28 -0.91 -4.16 5.97
C THR A 28 -1.04 -5.56 6.59
N GLY A 29 -0.88 -5.66 7.92
CA GLY A 29 -1.04 -6.91 8.66
C GLY A 29 -2.44 -7.51 8.53
N PHE A 30 -3.49 -6.70 8.69
CA PHE A 30 -4.87 -7.15 8.50
C PHE A 30 -5.13 -7.66 7.08
N LEU A 31 -4.72 -6.90 6.06
CA LEU A 31 -4.89 -7.29 4.66
C LEU A 31 -4.10 -8.55 4.30
N TRP A 32 -2.94 -8.77 4.92
CA TRP A 32 -2.11 -9.94 4.63
C TRP A 32 -2.58 -11.18 5.40
N TRP A 33 -2.69 -11.10 6.73
CA TRP A 33 -2.99 -12.25 7.59
C TRP A 33 -4.47 -12.63 7.64
N CYS A 34 -5.38 -11.68 7.49
CA CYS A 34 -6.82 -11.97 7.49
C CYS A 34 -7.35 -12.09 6.06
N VAL A 35 -7.20 -11.02 5.26
CA VAL A 35 -7.81 -10.97 3.92
C VAL A 35 -7.06 -11.86 2.92
N GLY A 36 -5.74 -11.94 3.03
CA GLY A 36 -4.88 -12.68 2.11
C GLY A 36 -5.17 -14.18 2.02
N PHE A 37 -5.77 -14.78 3.05
CA PHE A 37 -6.10 -16.22 3.09
C PHE A 37 -7.55 -16.53 2.71
N ILE A 38 -8.38 -15.51 2.45
CA ILE A 38 -9.77 -15.73 2.02
C ILE A 38 -9.75 -16.24 0.58
N PRO A 39 -10.38 -17.37 0.21
CA PRO A 39 -10.35 -17.90 -1.16
C PRO A 39 -11.26 -17.13 -2.14
N SER A 40 -12.31 -16.44 -1.64
CA SER A 40 -13.22 -15.65 -2.46
C SER A 40 -12.59 -14.35 -2.97
N HIS A 41 -12.46 -14.22 -4.31
CA HIS A 41 -11.97 -13.01 -4.96
C HIS A 41 -12.83 -11.78 -4.67
N MET A 42 -14.14 -11.95 -4.54
CA MET A 42 -15.07 -10.84 -4.30
C MET A 42 -14.85 -10.23 -2.91
N ILE A 43 -14.73 -11.08 -1.89
CA ILE A 43 -14.49 -10.65 -0.51
C ILE A 43 -13.13 -9.97 -0.39
N ARG A 44 -12.08 -10.55 -0.98
CA ARG A 44 -10.75 -9.91 -1.00
C ARG A 44 -10.79 -8.54 -1.64
N LYS A 45 -11.36 -8.43 -2.85
CA LYS A 45 -11.51 -7.15 -3.56
C LYS A 45 -12.32 -6.12 -2.75
N PHE A 46 -13.35 -6.55 -2.02
CA PHE A 46 -14.11 -5.67 -1.14
C PHE A 46 -13.22 -5.04 -0.06
N PHE A 47 -12.46 -5.84 0.69
CA PHE A 47 -11.57 -5.30 1.72
C PHE A 47 -10.46 -4.43 1.12
N TYR A 48 -9.84 -4.85 0.02
CA TYR A 48 -8.82 -4.04 -0.64
C TYR A 48 -9.35 -2.66 -1.07
N ARG A 49 -10.58 -2.59 -1.59
CA ARG A 49 -11.25 -1.33 -1.90
C ARG A 49 -11.60 -0.53 -0.64
N LEU A 50 -12.04 -1.19 0.43
CA LEU A 50 -12.36 -0.55 1.71
C LEU A 50 -11.15 0.19 2.29
N PHE A 51 -9.94 -0.36 2.12
CA PHE A 51 -8.69 0.30 2.55
C PHE A 51 -8.08 1.26 1.50
N GLY A 52 -8.80 1.55 0.42
CA GLY A 52 -8.47 2.64 -0.51
C GLY A 52 -7.86 2.21 -1.85
N MET A 53 -7.71 0.91 -2.14
CA MET A 53 -7.27 0.48 -3.47
C MET A 53 -8.35 0.74 -4.51
N LYS A 54 -7.93 1.20 -5.69
CA LYS A 54 -8.81 1.28 -6.88
C LYS A 54 -8.58 0.01 -7.70
N ILE A 55 -9.61 -0.80 -7.89
CA ILE A 55 -9.49 -2.08 -8.59
C ILE A 55 -10.54 -2.11 -9.70
N GLY A 56 -10.12 -2.34 -10.93
CA GLY A 56 -11.01 -2.52 -12.09
C GLY A 56 -11.93 -3.73 -12.00
N LYS A 57 -12.73 -3.93 -13.05
CA LYS A 57 -13.62 -5.08 -13.26
C LYS A 57 -12.85 -6.24 -13.90
N GLY A 58 -13.44 -7.43 -13.88
CA GLY A 58 -12.90 -8.63 -14.57
C GLY A 58 -11.62 -9.25 -13.98
N GLY A 59 -10.83 -8.48 -13.24
CA GLY A 59 -9.57 -8.92 -12.63
C GLY A 59 -9.69 -9.70 -11.32
N ALA A 60 -8.56 -10.25 -10.91
CA ALA A 60 -8.39 -11.05 -9.71
C ALA A 60 -7.08 -10.69 -8.99
N ILE A 61 -7.10 -10.69 -7.66
CA ILE A 61 -5.88 -10.63 -6.83
C ILE A 61 -5.78 -11.97 -6.13
N HIS A 62 -4.77 -12.77 -6.45
CA HIS A 62 -4.57 -14.08 -5.83
C HIS A 62 -4.17 -13.96 -4.36
N MET A 63 -4.25 -15.08 -3.65
CA MET A 63 -4.06 -15.13 -2.22
C MET A 63 -2.64 -14.70 -1.80
N MET A 64 -2.53 -14.36 -0.52
CA MET A 64 -1.26 -13.98 0.14
C MET A 64 -0.58 -12.74 -0.46
N ALA A 65 -1.28 -11.93 -1.25
CA ALA A 65 -0.77 -10.65 -1.73
C ALA A 65 -0.45 -9.74 -0.54
N ARG A 66 0.73 -9.10 -0.57
CA ARG A 66 1.17 -8.15 0.45
C ARG A 66 0.97 -6.73 -0.05
N ILE A 67 0.18 -5.94 0.67
CA ILE A 67 -0.26 -4.61 0.25
C ILE A 67 0.26 -3.57 1.21
N TYR A 68 1.17 -2.72 0.76
CA TYR A 68 1.66 -1.57 1.53
C TYR A 68 1.01 -0.29 1.02
N ASP A 69 0.46 0.52 1.93
CA ASP A 69 -0.26 1.77 1.63
C ASP A 69 -1.29 1.65 0.47
N PRO A 70 -2.39 0.93 0.68
CA PRO A 70 -3.40 0.64 -0.35
C PRO A 70 -3.99 1.87 -1.06
N ARG A 71 -4.00 3.04 -0.41
CA ARG A 71 -4.61 4.28 -0.89
C ARG A 71 -4.02 4.80 -2.21
N HIS A 72 -2.79 4.38 -2.53
CA HIS A 72 -2.07 4.82 -3.73
C HIS A 72 -1.96 3.74 -4.79
N ILE A 73 -2.67 2.62 -4.64
CA ILE A 73 -2.60 1.50 -5.59
C ILE A 73 -3.84 1.50 -6.48
N SER A 74 -3.62 1.50 -7.78
CA SER A 74 -4.67 1.38 -8.80
C SER A 74 -4.37 0.21 -9.74
N ILE A 75 -5.33 -0.69 -9.89
CA ILE A 75 -5.27 -1.87 -10.76
C ILE A 75 -6.34 -1.69 -11.84
N GLY A 76 -5.95 -1.87 -13.10
CA GLY A 76 -6.84 -1.74 -14.27
C GLY A 76 -7.90 -2.85 -14.38
N ASP A 77 -8.73 -2.73 -15.41
CA ASP A 77 -9.68 -3.79 -15.78
C ASP A 77 -8.93 -5.04 -16.28
N ASP A 78 -9.56 -6.21 -16.13
CA ASP A 78 -9.07 -7.51 -16.60
C ASP A 78 -7.62 -7.86 -16.18
N THR A 79 -7.18 -7.28 -15.06
CA THR A 79 -5.82 -7.47 -14.53
C THR A 79 -5.78 -8.58 -13.48
N ILE A 80 -4.84 -9.52 -13.63
CA ILE A 80 -4.60 -10.60 -12.67
C ILE A 80 -3.30 -10.31 -11.91
N ILE A 81 -3.40 -10.20 -10.59
CA ILE A 81 -2.25 -10.13 -9.69
C ILE A 81 -1.98 -11.53 -9.14
N GLY A 82 -0.77 -12.04 -9.40
CA GLY A 82 -0.34 -13.37 -8.99
C GLY A 82 -0.31 -13.59 -7.47
N GLU A 83 -0.19 -14.86 -7.08
CA GLU A 83 -0.13 -15.25 -5.67
C GLU A 83 1.14 -14.69 -5.01
N LYS A 84 1.06 -14.26 -3.74
CA LYS A 84 2.19 -13.70 -2.98
C LYS A 84 2.84 -12.46 -3.59
N ALA A 85 2.18 -11.80 -4.54
CA ALA A 85 2.65 -10.54 -5.09
C ALA A 85 2.76 -9.45 -4.01
N THR A 86 3.75 -8.58 -4.14
CA THR A 86 3.90 -7.40 -3.28
C THR A 86 3.53 -6.17 -4.07
N LEU A 87 2.54 -5.42 -3.58
CA LEU A 87 2.14 -4.13 -4.14
C LEU A 87 2.45 -3.06 -3.10
N ASP A 88 3.30 -2.10 -3.46
CA ASP A 88 3.73 -1.02 -2.58
C ASP A 88 3.29 0.34 -3.13
N GLY A 89 2.24 0.88 -2.51
CA GLY A 89 1.74 2.23 -2.79
C GLY A 89 2.50 3.32 -2.02
N ARG A 90 3.50 2.98 -1.22
CA ARG A 90 4.31 3.99 -0.54
C ARG A 90 5.15 4.72 -1.59
N LYS A 91 5.23 6.04 -1.46
CA LYS A 91 6.09 6.85 -2.32
C LYS A 91 7.55 6.45 -2.12
N GLN A 92 8.27 6.31 -3.23
CA GLN A 92 9.72 6.19 -3.22
C GLN A 92 10.35 7.34 -2.42
N LEU A 93 11.42 7.04 -1.68
CA LEU A 93 12.15 8.06 -0.93
C LEU A 93 12.68 9.13 -1.89
N VAL A 94 12.64 10.40 -1.46
CA VAL A 94 13.01 11.57 -2.28
C VAL A 94 14.41 11.47 -2.90
N ASN A 95 15.33 10.70 -2.28
CA ASN A 95 16.69 10.48 -2.76
C ASN A 95 16.96 9.00 -3.13
N SER A 96 15.91 8.21 -3.38
CA SER A 96 16.09 6.85 -3.89
C SER A 96 16.30 6.89 -5.39
N ASN A 97 17.29 6.13 -5.88
CA ASN A 97 17.60 5.99 -7.30
C ASN A 97 16.83 4.84 -7.97
N GLY A 98 16.00 4.10 -7.23
CA GLY A 98 15.28 2.91 -7.73
C GLY A 98 13.80 3.16 -7.93
N GLY A 99 13.39 3.39 -9.17
CA GLY A 99 11.99 3.49 -9.64
C GLY A 99 11.93 3.25 -11.16
N LEU A 100 10.78 2.85 -11.68
CA LEU A 100 10.52 2.86 -13.12
C LEU A 100 10.11 4.29 -13.51
N GLU A 101 10.68 4.82 -14.59
CA GLU A 101 10.34 6.16 -15.14
C GLU A 101 8.85 6.29 -15.50
#